data_AF-A0A1J5MU84-F1
#
_entry.id   AF-A0A1J5MU84-F1
#
_cell.length_a   1.000
_cell.length_b   1.000
_cell.length_c   1.000
_cell.angle_alpha   90.00
_cell.angle_beta   90.00
_cell.angle_gamma   90.00
#
_symmetry.space_group_name_H-M   'P 1'
#
loop_
_entity.id
_entity.type
_entity.pdbx_description
1 polymer ?
#
loop_
_entity_poly.entity_id
_entity_poly.type
_entity_poly.pdbx_seq_one_letter_code
_entity_poly.pdbx_strand_id
1 'polypeptide(L)'
;MAKHHDIKGALDFMRQGYSDGTPFTFTVADIVGELDISEKKARDVLRAINTRARFWRGDFPAGGELVVSGPVYERITNWFD
;
A
#
# COMPACT_ATOMS: atom_id res chain seq x y z
N MET A 1 -15.18 3.77 -5.80
CA MET A 1 -14.40 4.80 -5.08
C MET A 1 -13.95 4.21 -3.76
N ALA A 2 -12.64 4.15 -3.52
CA ALA A 2 -12.09 3.69 -2.24
C ALA A 2 -12.48 4.66 -1.12
N LYS A 3 -12.99 4.15 0.01
CA LYS A 3 -13.28 5.00 1.18
C LYS A 3 -11.97 5.34 1.87
N HIS A 4 -11.93 6.48 2.56
CA HIS A 4 -10.74 6.93 3.30
C HIS A 4 -10.22 5.86 4.29
N HIS A 5 -11.14 5.11 4.92
CA HIS A 5 -10.83 3.97 5.79
C HIS A 5 -10.08 2.82 5.09
N ASP A 6 -10.48 2.48 3.85
CA ASP A 6 -9.84 1.39 3.10
C ASP A 6 -8.39 1.76 2.72
N ILE A 7 -8.16 3.03 2.41
CA ILE A 7 -6.82 3.56 2.11
C ILE A 7 -5.94 3.52 3.36
N LYS A 8 -6.49 3.93 4.52
CA LYS A 8 -5.75 3.87 5.78
C LYS A 8 -5.35 2.45 6.15
N GLY A 9 -6.30 1.51 6.11
CA GLY A 9 -6.01 0.11 6.42
C GLY A 9 -4.94 -0.50 5.51
N ALA A 10 -4.99 -0.24 4.19
CA ALA A 10 -3.96 -0.71 3.26
C ALA A 10 -2.57 -0.12 3.57
N LEU A 11 -2.49 1.14 3.99
CA LEU A 11 -1.24 1.78 4.37
C LEU A 11 -0.69 1.25 5.70
N ASP A 12 -1.56 0.98 6.68
CA ASP A 12 -1.20 0.34 7.94
C ASP A 12 -0.64 -1.08 7.71
N PHE A 13 -1.27 -1.86 6.85
CA PHE A 13 -0.78 -3.18 6.41
C PHE A 13 0.64 -3.10 5.81
N MET A 14 0.85 -2.16 4.86
CA MET A 14 2.16 -1.95 4.24
C MET A 14 3.22 -1.52 5.26
N ARG A 15 2.85 -0.70 6.25
CA ARG A 15 3.74 -0.26 7.31
C ARG A 15 4.16 -1.42 8.21
N GLN A 16 3.21 -2.28 8.60
CA GLN A 16 3.50 -3.43 9.46
C GLN A 16 4.39 -4.47 8.77
N GLY A 17 4.21 -4.67 7.46
CA GLY A 17 5.02 -5.60 6.69
C GLY A 17 6.47 -5.13 6.45
N TYR A 18 6.73 -3.83 6.54
CA TYR A 18 8.07 -3.26 6.35
C TYR A 18 8.86 -3.31 7.67
N SER A 19 9.40 -4.48 7.99
CA SER A 19 10.27 -4.69 9.16
C SER A 19 11.75 -4.57 8.81
N ASP A 20 12.54 -4.00 9.73
CA ASP A 20 14.01 -4.08 9.72
C ASP A 20 14.69 -3.61 8.43
N GLY A 21 14.13 -2.58 7.77
CA GLY A 21 14.71 -2.00 6.55
C GLY A 21 14.58 -2.89 5.30
N THR A 22 13.86 -4.01 5.40
CA THR A 22 13.63 -4.92 4.27
C THR A 22 12.41 -4.45 3.49
N PRO A 23 12.49 -4.36 2.15
CA PRO A 23 11.34 -4.08 1.32
C PRO A 23 10.21 -5.08 1.59
N PHE A 24 9.00 -4.57 1.79
CA PHE A 24 7.83 -5.42 2.00
C PHE A 24 7.19 -5.77 0.67
N THR A 25 7.06 -7.07 0.40
CA THR A 25 6.41 -7.59 -0.80
C THR A 25 5.02 -8.12 -0.46
N PHE A 26 4.01 -7.70 -1.22
CA PHE A 26 2.63 -8.16 -1.05
C PHE A 26 1.90 -8.22 -2.39
N THR A 27 0.72 -8.85 -2.40
CA THR A 27 -0.14 -9.00 -3.57
C THR A 27 -1.47 -8.28 -3.38
N VAL A 28 -2.26 -8.18 -4.46
CA VAL A 28 -3.65 -7.70 -4.36
C VAL A 28 -4.50 -8.60 -3.46
N ALA A 29 -4.23 -9.91 -3.45
CA ALA A 29 -4.96 -10.87 -2.63
C ALA A 29 -4.72 -10.66 -1.14
N ASP A 30 -3.51 -10.24 -0.75
CA ASP A 30 -3.20 -9.93 0.66
C ASP A 30 -4.01 -8.72 1.16
N ILE A 31 -4.16 -7.69 0.32
CA ILE A 31 -5.01 -6.53 0.63
C ILE A 31 -6.49 -6.92 0.73
N VAL A 32 -6.94 -7.85 -0.14
CA VAL A 32 -8.30 -8.41 -0.09
C VAL A 32 -8.53 -9.12 1.23
N GLY A 33 -7.61 -9.98 1.65
CA GLY A 33 -7.68 -10.72 2.91
C GLY A 33 -7.63 -9.81 4.14
N GLU A 34 -6.73 -8.83 4.14
CA GLU A 34 -6.53 -7.91 5.27
C GLU A 34 -7.74 -6.99 5.50
N LEU A 35 -8.31 -6.46 4.43
CA LEU A 35 -9.37 -5.45 4.54
C LEU A 35 -10.79 -6.02 4.39
N ASP A 36 -10.91 -7.32 4.09
CA ASP A 36 -12.18 -7.98 3.75
C ASP A 36 -12.98 -7.22 2.68
N ILE A 37 -12.30 -6.89 1.57
CA ILE A 37 -12.86 -6.13 0.44
C ILE A 37 -12.78 -6.91 -0.87
N SER A 38 -13.62 -6.56 -1.85
CA SER A 38 -13.52 -7.15 -3.18
C SER A 38 -12.20 -6.80 -3.88
N GLU A 39 -11.72 -7.69 -4.74
CA GLU A 39 -10.50 -7.48 -5.53
C GLU A 39 -10.54 -6.19 -6.35
N LYS A 40 -11.70 -5.87 -6.95
CA LYS A 40 -11.92 -4.60 -7.66
C LYS A 40 -11.66 -3.40 -6.75
N LYS A 41 -12.14 -3.46 -5.50
CA LYS A 41 -11.96 -2.38 -4.51
C LYS A 41 -10.52 -2.31 -4.01
N ALA A 42 -9.84 -3.43 -3.82
CA ALA A 42 -8.41 -3.48 -3.50
C ALA A 42 -7.57 -2.82 -4.61
N ARG A 43 -7.86 -3.12 -5.88
CA ARG A 43 -7.19 -2.47 -7.03
C ARG A 43 -7.45 -0.96 -7.07
N ASP A 44 -8.66 -0.50 -6.75
CA ASP A 44 -8.98 0.93 -6.63
C ASP A 44 -8.18 1.61 -5.50
N VAL A 45 -8.07 0.97 -4.33
CA VAL A 45 -7.26 1.44 -3.19
C VAL A 45 -5.80 1.55 -3.58
N LEU A 46 -5.23 0.50 -4.18
CA LEU A 46 -3.84 0.47 -4.62
C LEU A 46 -3.56 1.52 -5.68
N ARG A 47 -4.48 1.75 -6.62
CA ARG A 47 -4.36 2.84 -7.60
C ARG A 47 -4.31 4.20 -6.90
N ALA A 48 -5.16 4.43 -5.91
CA ALA A 48 -5.17 5.68 -5.14
C ALA A 48 -3.88 5.88 -4.32
N ILE A 49 -3.30 4.81 -3.79
CA ILE A 49 -2.00 4.83 -3.11
C ILE A 49 -0.87 5.10 -4.11
N ASN A 50 -0.83 4.38 -5.25
CA ASN A 50 0.17 4.57 -6.30
C ASN A 50 0.19 5.99 -6.87
N THR A 51 -0.99 6.58 -7.12
CA THR A 51 -1.09 7.98 -7.54
C THR A 51 -0.41 8.91 -6.54
N ARG A 52 -0.50 8.64 -5.23
CA ARG A 52 0.18 9.41 -4.18
C ARG A 52 1.67 9.07 -4.08
N ALA A 53 2.03 7.80 -4.15
CA ALA A 53 3.41 7.31 -4.08
C ALA A 53 4.31 7.86 -5.18
N ARG A 54 3.77 8.13 -6.38
CA ARG A 54 4.48 8.83 -7.45
C ARG A 54 5.03 10.19 -7.02
N PHE A 55 4.33 10.90 -6.15
CA PHE A 55 4.82 12.18 -5.59
C PHE A 55 5.94 11.98 -4.57
N TRP A 56 6.11 10.76 -4.05
CA TRP A 56 7.16 10.37 -3.12
C TRP A 56 8.38 9.74 -3.82
N ARG A 57 8.44 9.80 -5.17
CA ARG A 57 9.46 9.13 -6.00
C ARG A 57 9.53 7.61 -5.79
N GLY A 58 8.47 7.01 -5.28
CA GLY A 58 8.29 5.56 -5.25
C GLY A 58 7.27 5.13 -6.30
N ASP A 59 7.41 3.91 -6.79
CA ASP A 59 6.41 3.28 -7.65
C ASP A 59 6.20 1.86 -7.14
N PHE A 60 4.94 1.45 -6.96
CA PHE A 60 4.65 0.03 -6.74
C PHE A 60 4.59 -0.65 -8.13
N PRO A 61 5.47 -1.61 -8.45
CA PRO A 61 5.47 -2.26 -9.75
C PRO A 61 4.12 -2.94 -10.00
N ALA A 62 3.52 -2.69 -11.17
CA ALA A 62 2.16 -3.13 -11.50
C ALA A 62 2.05 -4.65 -11.83
N GLY A 63 3.02 -5.48 -11.45
CA GLY A 63 3.12 -6.87 -11.88
C GLY A 63 3.36 -7.85 -10.73
N GLY A 64 2.31 -8.59 -10.36
CA GLY A 64 2.35 -9.72 -9.42
C GLY A 64 2.62 -9.31 -7.97
N GLU A 65 3.87 -8.99 -7.68
CA GLU A 65 4.40 -8.64 -6.38
C GLU A 65 4.61 -7.12 -6.28
N LEU A 66 3.93 -6.49 -5.33
CA LEU A 66 4.02 -5.07 -5.01
C LEU A 66 5.08 -4.89 -3.94
N VAL A 67 6.09 -4.07 -4.21
CA VAL A 67 7.20 -3.82 -3.28
C VAL A 67 7.06 -2.42 -2.69
N VAL A 68 6.92 -2.32 -1.37
CA VAL A 68 7.09 -1.06 -0.65
C VAL A 68 8.58 -0.76 -0.58
N SER A 69 9.02 0.41 -1.09
CA SER A 69 10.42 0.86 -0.99
C SER A 69 10.62 1.78 0.23
N GLY A 70 11.88 1.94 0.67
CA GLY A 70 12.24 2.79 1.81
C GLY A 70 11.65 4.21 1.77
N PRO A 71 11.75 4.96 0.65
CA PRO A 71 11.15 6.30 0.54
C PRO A 71 9.62 6.31 0.66
N VAL A 72 8.94 5.25 0.20
CA VAL A 72 7.49 5.12 0.36
C VAL A 72 7.16 4.82 1.81
N TYR A 73 7.88 3.90 2.45
CA TYR A 73 7.72 3.57 3.86
C TYR A 73 7.90 4.80 4.76
N GLU A 74 9.00 5.55 4.63
CA GLU A 74 9.26 6.76 5.42
C GLU A 74 8.13 7.78 5.35
N ARG A 75 7.45 7.89 4.20
CA ARG A 75 6.31 8.79 4.01
C ARG A 75 5.03 8.25 4.62
N ILE A 76 4.80 6.94 4.54
CA ILE A 76 3.64 6.29 5.15
C ILE A 76 3.72 6.35 6.68
N THR A 77 4.92 6.17 7.25
CA THR A 77 5.13 6.19 8.71
C THR A 77 4.69 7.51 9.34
N ASN A 78 4.90 8.63 8.64
CA ASN A 78 4.54 9.98 9.11
C ASN A 78 3.20 10.49 8.55
N TRP A 79 2.41 9.66 7.87
CA TRP A 79 1.19 10.10 7.19
C TRP A 79 -0.01 10.26 8.13
N PHE A 80 0.05 9.62 9.30
CA PHE A 80 -1.06 9.54 10.25
C PHE A 80 -0.77 10.15 11.62
N ASP A 81 0.43 10.67 11.82
CA ASP A 81 0.82 11.53 12.94
C ASP A 81 0.60 13.01 12.57
#